data_AF-A0A7X1HVL5-F1
#
_entry.id   AF-A0A7X1HVL5-F1
#
_cell.length_a   1.000
_cell.length_b   1.000
_cell.length_c   1.000
_cell.angle_alpha   90.00
_cell.angle_beta   90.00
_cell.angle_gamma   90.00
#
_symmetry.space_group_name_H-M   'P 1'
#
loop_
_entity.id
_entity.type
_entity.pdbx_description
1 polymer ?
#
loop_
_entity_poly.entity_id
_entity_poly.type
_entity_poly.pdbx_seq_one_letter_code
_entity_poly.pdbx_strand_id
1 'polypeptide(L)'
;MELIVEKILNEQENFLVTGNNGVGKSFLAYSILENCENFYYIGVINHSFKLRLVKTPIKDEEYEFNIITEERLKTDKVYEAKAYDTYGRYELDSVAIALGIKFMELLSEEKIRKEVEKILSCFNIKLVMENNNLMLEIEGINFYLNDGKDISIGYQTILRIVTELFLLKLKYKRRFVIFLDEVSKSLDCLNSLKLLKVLEEFFPRYKFIITTHSYDLILGTKDSKVIKINTDKVIQYFETKDFKTIEEIREQIFDVVNEEKIDEVEKLLYNIGNIIDNLRNNKITSNYERLEKILKTAELYKEKSNKVKIMYNFGNKILAERKK
;
A
#
# COMPACT_ATOMS: atom_id res chain seq x y z
N MET A 1 8.61 -19.45 1.85
CA MET A 1 7.42 -18.80 2.42
C MET A 1 7.10 -19.27 3.84
N GLU A 2 6.95 -20.58 4.10
CA GLU A 2 6.60 -21.12 5.44
C GLU A 2 7.43 -20.56 6.60
N LEU A 3 8.77 -20.58 6.50
CA LEU A 3 9.65 -20.02 7.54
C LEU A 3 9.41 -18.52 7.82
N ILE A 4 8.96 -17.76 6.81
CA ILE A 4 8.65 -16.33 6.93
C ILE A 4 7.36 -16.16 7.72
N VAL A 5 6.34 -16.94 7.37
CA VAL A 5 5.04 -16.94 8.03
C VAL A 5 5.21 -17.36 9.49
N GLU A 6 5.96 -18.43 9.76
CA GLU A 6 6.25 -18.89 11.11
C GLU A 6 6.94 -17.78 11.94
N LYS A 7 8.00 -17.16 11.39
CA LYS A 7 8.69 -16.05 12.07
C LYS A 7 7.74 -14.88 12.35
N ILE A 8 6.98 -14.45 11.34
CA ILE A 8 6.02 -13.36 11.49
C ILE A 8 4.99 -13.71 12.57
N LEU A 9 4.42 -14.91 12.57
CA LEU A 9 3.35 -15.28 13.51
C LEU A 9 3.88 -15.46 14.95
N ASN A 10 5.13 -15.90 15.12
CA ASN A 10 5.73 -16.11 16.44
C ASN A 10 6.26 -14.82 17.09
N GLU A 11 6.67 -13.82 16.30
CA GLU A 11 7.18 -12.56 16.83
C GLU A 11 6.07 -11.56 17.16
N GLN A 12 6.24 -10.80 18.24
CA GLN A 12 5.23 -9.81 18.67
C GLN A 12 5.32 -8.49 17.92
N GLU A 13 6.47 -8.19 17.33
CA GLU A 13 6.77 -6.95 16.60
C GLU A 13 5.95 -6.83 15.31
N ASN A 14 5.83 -5.60 14.84
CA ASN A 14 5.23 -5.29 13.55
C ASN A 14 6.25 -5.49 12.41
N PHE A 15 5.72 -5.73 11.22
CA PHE A 15 6.53 -6.06 10.05
C PHE A 15 6.19 -5.13 8.89
N LEU A 16 7.21 -4.52 8.31
CA LEU A 16 7.15 -3.90 6.99
C LEU A 16 7.69 -4.89 5.97
N VAL A 17 6.97 -5.09 4.87
CA VAL A 17 7.36 -6.02 3.80
C VAL A 17 7.62 -5.24 2.52
N THR A 18 8.81 -5.38 1.97
CA THR A 18 9.25 -4.69 0.76
C THR A 18 9.78 -5.69 -0.27
N GLY A 19 9.78 -5.29 -1.53
CA GLY A 19 10.17 -6.12 -2.67
C GLY A 19 9.38 -5.74 -3.92
N ASN A 20 9.92 -6.00 -5.10
CA ASN A 20 9.31 -5.60 -6.38
C ASN A 20 7.86 -6.10 -6.56
N ASN A 21 7.16 -5.58 -7.57
CA ASN A 21 5.84 -6.11 -7.93
C ASN A 21 5.97 -7.58 -8.38
N GLY A 22 5.03 -8.43 -7.97
CA GLY A 22 4.98 -9.84 -8.39
C GLY A 22 5.94 -10.78 -7.65
N VAL A 23 6.62 -10.34 -6.59
CA VAL A 23 7.62 -11.18 -5.87
C VAL A 23 7.05 -12.08 -4.76
N GLY A 24 5.73 -12.08 -4.56
CA GLY A 24 5.08 -12.92 -3.56
C GLY A 24 4.45 -12.21 -2.35
N LYS A 25 4.30 -10.88 -2.36
CA LYS A 25 3.67 -10.12 -1.25
C LYS A 25 2.23 -10.58 -0.98
N SER A 26 1.43 -10.76 -2.03
CA SER A 26 0.08 -11.32 -1.90
C SER A 26 0.11 -12.79 -1.47
N PHE A 27 1.07 -13.58 -1.96
CA PHE A 27 1.26 -14.98 -1.53
C PHE A 27 1.59 -15.09 -0.03
N LEU A 28 2.33 -14.13 0.52
CA LEU A 28 2.56 -14.01 1.96
C LEU A 28 1.24 -13.77 2.71
N ALA A 29 0.38 -12.86 2.25
CA ALA A 29 -0.94 -12.63 2.87
C ALA A 29 -1.79 -13.91 2.88
N TYR A 30 -1.82 -14.66 1.77
CA TYR A 30 -2.48 -15.97 1.70
C TYR A 30 -1.91 -16.98 2.69
N SER A 31 -0.59 -17.10 2.72
CA SER A 31 0.06 -18.06 3.60
C SER A 31 -0.20 -17.72 5.07
N ILE A 32 -0.33 -16.44 5.42
CA ILE A 32 -0.73 -16.02 6.77
C ILE A 32 -2.20 -16.38 7.05
N LEU A 33 -3.13 -16.11 6.12
CA LEU A 33 -4.54 -16.50 6.27
C LEU A 33 -4.69 -18.00 6.57
N GLU A 34 -3.96 -18.85 5.85
CA GLU A 34 -3.99 -20.31 6.04
C GLU A 34 -3.44 -20.76 7.41
N ASN A 35 -2.59 -19.95 8.05
CA ASN A 35 -1.88 -20.29 9.29
C ASN A 35 -2.31 -19.42 10.49
N CYS A 36 -3.27 -18.50 10.32
CA CYS A 36 -3.68 -17.54 11.35
C CYS A 36 -5.19 -17.33 11.33
N GLU A 37 -5.88 -17.84 12.35
CA GLU A 37 -7.34 -17.73 12.47
C GLU A 37 -7.82 -16.26 12.60
N ASN A 38 -7.06 -15.43 13.32
CA ASN A 38 -7.41 -14.02 13.57
C ASN A 38 -6.64 -13.11 12.62
N PHE A 39 -6.91 -13.24 11.33
CA PHE A 39 -6.27 -12.47 10.27
C PHE A 39 -7.27 -11.53 9.61
N TYR A 40 -6.84 -10.30 9.30
CA TYR A 40 -7.64 -9.34 8.56
C TYR A 40 -6.83 -8.65 7.46
N TYR A 41 -7.40 -8.55 6.26
CA TYR A 41 -6.73 -8.03 5.07
C TYR A 41 -7.39 -6.76 4.51
N ILE A 42 -6.58 -5.73 4.27
CA ILE A 42 -6.96 -4.48 3.60
C ILE A 42 -5.97 -4.23 2.46
N GLY A 43 -6.44 -4.28 1.21
CA GLY A 43 -5.59 -4.22 0.02
C GLY A 43 -5.68 -2.94 -0.81
N VAL A 44 -4.84 -2.84 -1.86
CA VAL A 44 -4.77 -1.67 -2.78
C VAL A 44 -6.05 -1.44 -3.57
N ILE A 45 -6.77 -2.49 -3.97
CA ILE A 45 -8.07 -2.31 -4.65
C ILE A 45 -9.15 -1.88 -3.62
N ASN A 46 -8.82 -2.04 -2.33
CA ASN A 46 -9.69 -1.96 -1.17
C ASN A 46 -9.31 -0.82 -0.22
N HIS A 47 -8.77 0.31 -0.69
CA HIS A 47 -8.46 1.44 0.19
C HIS A 47 -9.35 2.67 -0.03
N SER A 48 -10.05 2.80 -1.17
CA SER A 48 -10.96 3.94 -1.35
C SER A 48 -12.22 3.78 -0.50
N PHE A 49 -12.65 4.88 0.12
CA PHE A 49 -13.85 5.03 0.95
C PHE A 49 -14.69 6.12 0.30
N LYS A 50 -15.63 5.71 -0.54
CA LYS A 50 -16.44 6.61 -1.35
C LYS A 50 -17.58 7.17 -0.51
N LEU A 51 -17.32 8.28 0.19
CA LEU A 51 -18.28 8.99 1.03
C LEU A 51 -19.62 9.24 0.32
N ARG A 52 -19.59 9.58 -0.96
CA ARG A 52 -20.81 9.85 -1.77
C ARG A 52 -21.75 8.66 -1.92
N LEU A 53 -21.28 7.44 -1.66
CA LEU A 53 -22.06 6.22 -1.84
C LEU A 53 -22.74 5.74 -0.55
N VAL A 54 -22.46 6.39 0.59
CA VAL A 54 -23.02 6.10 1.92
C VAL A 54 -24.46 6.63 2.01
N LYS A 55 -25.44 5.83 1.57
CA LYS A 55 -26.87 6.21 1.55
C LYS A 55 -27.58 5.96 2.90
N THR A 56 -28.58 6.79 3.18
CA THR A 56 -29.59 6.59 4.24
C THR A 56 -30.97 6.28 3.60
N PRO A 57 -31.84 5.45 4.21
CA PRO A 57 -31.69 4.73 5.47
C PRO A 57 -30.83 3.48 5.33
N ILE A 58 -30.33 3.03 6.47
CA ILE A 58 -29.35 1.98 6.61
C ILE A 58 -30.08 0.64 6.65
N LYS A 59 -29.72 -0.29 5.76
CA LYS A 59 -30.17 -1.67 5.88
C LYS A 59 -29.19 -2.39 6.81
N ASP A 60 -29.72 -3.02 7.87
CA ASP A 60 -28.95 -3.95 8.69
C ASP A 60 -28.54 -5.14 7.82
N GLU A 61 -27.28 -5.13 7.38
CA GLU A 61 -26.63 -6.27 6.75
C GLU A 61 -25.58 -6.82 7.73
N GLU A 62 -25.74 -8.07 8.15
CA GLU A 62 -24.78 -8.73 9.04
C GLU A 62 -23.43 -8.90 8.32
N TYR A 63 -22.35 -8.38 8.92
CA TYR A 63 -21.01 -8.41 8.34
C TYR A 63 -20.05 -9.37 9.03
N GLU A 64 -19.43 -10.31 8.30
CA GLU A 64 -18.41 -11.23 8.85
C GLU A 64 -17.03 -10.96 8.26
N PHE A 65 -16.11 -10.45 9.09
CA PHE A 65 -14.78 -10.03 8.66
C PHE A 65 -13.90 -11.15 8.10
N ASN A 66 -14.12 -12.39 8.53
CA ASN A 66 -13.42 -13.55 7.97
C ASN A 66 -13.84 -13.78 6.51
N ILE A 67 -15.15 -13.68 6.22
CA ILE A 67 -15.66 -13.82 4.86
C ILE A 67 -15.14 -12.68 3.97
N ILE A 68 -15.19 -11.43 4.47
CA ILE A 68 -14.60 -10.26 3.78
C ILE A 68 -13.14 -10.52 3.41
N THR A 69 -12.36 -11.03 4.37
CA THR A 69 -10.91 -11.28 4.18
C THR A 69 -10.65 -12.34 3.11
N GLU A 70 -11.37 -13.46 3.16
CA GLU A 70 -11.25 -14.53 2.17
C GLU A 70 -11.59 -14.06 0.77
N GLU A 71 -12.68 -13.30 0.61
CA GLU A 71 -13.12 -12.81 -0.70
C GLU A 71 -12.18 -11.76 -1.27
N ARG A 72 -11.73 -10.78 -0.46
CA ARG A 72 -10.74 -9.78 -0.90
C ARG A 72 -9.48 -10.44 -1.43
N LEU A 73 -8.97 -11.43 -0.69
CA LEU A 73 -7.83 -12.18 -1.15
C LEU A 73 -8.16 -12.90 -2.46
N LYS A 74 -9.25 -13.68 -2.54
CA LYS A 74 -9.67 -14.35 -3.80
C LYS A 74 -9.76 -13.40 -4.99
N THR A 75 -10.26 -12.18 -4.81
CA THR A 75 -10.30 -11.17 -5.88
C THR A 75 -8.91 -10.70 -6.31
N ASP A 76 -7.94 -10.59 -5.40
CA ASP A 76 -6.56 -10.27 -5.77
C ASP A 76 -5.86 -11.42 -6.54
N LYS A 77 -6.39 -12.66 -6.48
CA LYS A 77 -5.90 -13.82 -7.27
C LYS A 77 -6.32 -13.75 -8.74
N VAL A 78 -7.46 -13.13 -9.02
CA VAL A 78 -8.05 -13.07 -10.35
C VAL A 78 -7.94 -11.63 -10.81
N TYR A 79 -6.99 -11.33 -11.72
CA TYR A 79 -6.83 -10.02 -12.39
C TYR A 79 -8.06 -9.60 -13.24
N GLU A 80 -9.27 -10.03 -12.89
CA GLU A 80 -10.51 -9.60 -13.50
C GLU A 80 -11.07 -8.41 -12.73
N ALA A 81 -11.23 -7.31 -13.46
CA ALA A 81 -11.72 -6.00 -13.02
C ALA A 81 -13.19 -5.98 -12.51
N LYS A 82 -13.68 -7.10 -11.99
CA LYS A 82 -14.95 -7.23 -11.28
C LYS A 82 -14.68 -7.93 -9.96
N ALA A 83 -13.96 -7.24 -9.09
CA ALA A 83 -13.74 -7.71 -7.75
C ALA A 83 -15.07 -7.59 -6.97
N TYR A 84 -15.55 -8.71 -6.46
CA TYR A 84 -16.75 -8.82 -5.65
C TYR A 84 -16.29 -9.12 -4.22
N ASP A 85 -16.71 -8.31 -3.24
CA ASP A 85 -16.51 -8.57 -1.81
C ASP A 85 -17.90 -8.83 -1.23
N THR A 86 -18.09 -9.98 -0.57
CA THR A 86 -19.41 -10.55 -0.33
C THR A 86 -20.19 -9.80 0.76
N TYR A 87 -21.06 -8.91 0.30
CA TYR A 87 -22.41 -8.69 0.84
C TYR A 87 -23.46 -9.05 -0.21
N GLY A 88 -23.35 -10.24 -0.84
CA GLY A 88 -24.28 -10.67 -1.89
C GLY A 88 -24.18 -9.88 -3.19
N ARG A 89 -23.60 -10.45 -4.26
CA ARG A 89 -23.64 -9.89 -5.64
C ARG A 89 -23.31 -8.38 -5.77
N TYR A 90 -22.43 -7.82 -4.96
CA TYR A 90 -22.03 -6.41 -5.09
C TYR A 90 -20.52 -6.25 -5.31
N GLU A 91 -20.16 -5.21 -6.07
CA GLU A 91 -18.80 -4.77 -6.37
C GLU A 91 -18.06 -4.35 -5.08
N LEU A 92 -16.72 -4.44 -5.02
CA LEU A 92 -15.89 -4.08 -3.83
C LEU A 92 -16.30 -2.79 -3.10
N ASP A 93 -16.82 -1.81 -3.83
CA ASP A 93 -17.30 -0.55 -3.27
C ASP A 93 -18.42 -0.76 -2.24
N SER A 94 -19.28 -1.77 -2.41
CA SER A 94 -20.45 -2.01 -1.55
C SER A 94 -20.11 -2.44 -0.13
N VAL A 95 -19.00 -3.14 0.07
CA VAL A 95 -18.54 -3.51 1.43
C VAL A 95 -17.98 -2.29 2.16
N ALA A 96 -17.16 -1.49 1.46
CA ALA A 96 -16.67 -0.23 2.01
C ALA A 96 -17.82 0.72 2.36
N ILE A 97 -18.87 0.74 1.54
CA ILE A 97 -20.10 1.49 1.79
C ILE A 97 -20.83 0.95 3.02
N ALA A 98 -21.08 -0.37 3.11
CA ALA A 98 -21.79 -0.96 4.23
C ALA A 98 -21.06 -0.76 5.57
N LEU A 99 -19.75 -0.98 5.60
CA LEU A 99 -18.91 -0.70 6.77
C LEU A 99 -18.91 0.78 7.11
N GLY A 100 -18.84 1.64 6.08
CA GLY A 100 -18.95 3.08 6.23
C GLY A 100 -20.27 3.49 6.88
N ILE A 101 -21.38 2.99 6.36
CA ILE A 101 -22.70 3.23 6.91
C ILE A 101 -22.76 2.80 8.39
N LYS A 102 -22.33 1.58 8.72
CA LYS A 102 -22.31 1.10 10.11
C LYS A 102 -21.47 1.96 11.03
N PHE A 103 -20.31 2.39 10.53
CA PHE A 103 -19.42 3.28 11.28
C PHE A 103 -20.09 4.61 11.58
N MET A 104 -20.80 5.18 10.63
CA MET A 104 -21.54 6.44 10.82
C MET A 104 -22.66 6.30 11.85
N GLU A 105 -23.35 5.14 11.93
CA GLU A 105 -24.29 4.86 13.02
C GLU A 105 -23.61 4.89 14.38
N LEU A 106 -22.46 4.21 14.50
CA LEU A 106 -21.73 4.10 15.76
C LEU A 106 -21.18 5.45 16.23
N LEU A 107 -20.89 6.36 15.30
CA LEU A 107 -20.48 7.73 15.63
C LEU A 107 -21.62 8.58 16.24
N SER A 108 -22.86 8.09 16.26
CA SER A 108 -23.93 8.68 17.08
C SER A 108 -23.67 8.51 18.59
N GLU A 109 -22.91 7.48 18.99
CA GLU A 109 -22.48 7.30 20.38
C GLU A 109 -21.30 8.21 20.72
N GLU A 110 -21.49 9.13 21.68
CA GLU A 110 -20.48 10.14 22.04
C GLU A 110 -19.12 9.54 22.42
N LYS A 111 -19.12 8.41 23.15
CA LYS A 111 -17.89 7.74 23.59
C LYS A 111 -17.10 7.21 22.40
N ILE A 112 -17.79 6.54 21.46
CA ILE A 112 -17.18 6.02 20.22
C ILE A 112 -16.66 7.18 19.39
N ARG A 113 -17.49 8.22 19.20
CA ARG A 113 -17.12 9.41 18.42
C ARG A 113 -15.85 10.08 18.94
N LYS A 114 -15.74 10.31 20.26
CA LYS A 114 -14.54 10.90 20.88
C LYS A 114 -13.28 10.06 20.69
N GLU A 115 -13.41 8.73 20.64
CA GLU A 115 -12.26 7.86 20.41
C GLU A 115 -11.81 7.92 18.94
N VAL A 116 -12.77 7.89 18.01
CA VAL A 116 -12.49 8.05 16.58
C VAL A 116 -11.93 9.43 16.26
N GLU A 117 -12.49 10.49 16.84
CA GLU A 117 -12.00 11.88 16.69
C GLU A 117 -10.51 11.99 17.03
N LYS A 118 -10.05 11.34 18.10
CA LYS A 118 -8.63 11.32 18.47
C LYS A 118 -7.77 10.71 17.37
N ILE A 119 -8.17 9.54 16.85
CA ILE A 119 -7.44 8.86 15.77
C ILE A 119 -7.39 9.74 14.52
N LEU A 120 -8.54 10.27 14.10
CA LEU A 120 -8.66 11.07 12.88
C LEU A 120 -7.91 12.40 12.98
N SER A 121 -7.87 13.02 14.16
CA SER A 121 -7.11 14.26 14.40
C SER A 121 -5.62 14.08 14.18
N CYS A 122 -5.06 12.88 14.41
CA CYS A 122 -3.67 12.58 14.08
C CYS A 122 -3.40 12.74 12.59
N PHE A 123 -4.43 12.64 11.74
CA PHE A 123 -4.37 12.78 10.28
C PHE A 123 -4.96 14.10 9.76
N ASN A 124 -5.13 15.12 10.62
CA ASN A 124 -5.76 16.40 10.25
C ASN A 124 -7.21 16.28 9.75
N ILE A 125 -7.91 15.21 10.13
CA ILE A 125 -9.33 15.02 9.88
C ILE A 125 -10.08 15.31 11.17
N LYS A 126 -11.03 16.25 11.16
CA LYS A 126 -11.93 16.49 12.28
C LYS A 126 -13.33 15.98 11.96
N LEU A 127 -13.95 15.30 12.92
CA LEU A 127 -15.39 15.03 12.88
C LEU A 127 -16.11 16.24 13.46
N VAL A 128 -17.08 16.76 12.72
CA VAL A 128 -17.89 17.90 13.15
C VAL A 128 -19.36 17.50 13.09
N MET A 129 -20.08 17.75 14.18
CA MET A 129 -21.52 17.54 14.26
C MET A 129 -22.23 18.89 14.16
N GLU A 130 -23.00 19.10 13.10
CA GLU A 130 -23.81 20.30 12.91
C GLU A 130 -25.25 19.91 12.56
N ASN A 131 -26.22 20.40 13.34
CA ASN A 131 -27.66 20.14 13.12
C ASN A 131 -28.00 18.64 12.95
N ASN A 132 -27.41 17.78 13.79
CA ASN A 132 -27.50 16.31 13.73
C ASN A 132 -26.91 15.66 12.46
N ASN A 133 -26.19 16.41 11.63
CA ASN A 133 -25.42 15.87 10.52
C ASN A 133 -23.96 15.75 10.91
N LEU A 134 -23.37 14.59 10.63
CA LEU A 134 -21.94 14.38 10.75
C LEU A 134 -21.24 14.83 9.47
N MET A 135 -20.21 15.66 9.60
CA MET A 135 -19.35 16.09 8.51
C MET A 135 -17.88 15.91 8.87
N LEU A 136 -17.03 15.96 7.85
CA LEU A 136 -15.58 15.92 8.00
C LEU A 136 -15.01 17.30 7.66
N GLU A 137 -14.24 17.88 8.56
CA GLU A 137 -13.41 19.05 8.24
C GLU A 137 -11.97 18.56 7.98
N ILE A 138 -11.47 18.82 6.79
CA ILE A 138 -10.12 18.46 6.35
C ILE A 138 -9.46 19.73 5.82
N GLU A 139 -8.35 20.13 6.44
CA GLU A 139 -7.60 21.35 6.04
C GLU A 139 -8.49 22.62 5.98
N GLY A 140 -9.51 22.71 6.85
CA GLY A 140 -10.46 23.83 6.89
C GLY A 140 -11.57 23.77 5.83
N ILE A 141 -11.67 22.68 5.07
CA ILE A 141 -12.75 22.42 4.11
C ILE A 141 -13.72 21.40 4.69
N ASN A 142 -15.01 21.75 4.71
CA ASN A 142 -16.08 20.87 5.17
C ASN A 142 -16.58 19.97 4.03
N PHE A 143 -16.60 18.67 4.31
CA PHE A 143 -17.14 17.62 3.44
C PHE A 143 -18.35 17.01 4.14
N TYR A 144 -19.51 17.15 3.50
CA TYR A 144 -20.74 16.59 4.01
C TYR A 144 -20.95 15.21 3.43
N LEU A 145 -21.52 14.31 4.23
CA LEU A 145 -22.01 13.04 3.72
C LEU A 145 -23.05 13.32 2.63
N ASN A 146 -22.93 12.64 1.49
CA ASN A 146 -23.85 12.74 0.36
C ASN A 146 -23.86 14.08 -0.41
N ASP A 147 -22.87 14.97 -0.24
CA ASP A 147 -22.77 16.19 -1.07
C ASP A 147 -22.25 15.96 -2.50
N GLY A 148 -21.93 14.70 -2.83
CA GLY A 148 -21.40 14.31 -4.14
C GLY A 148 -19.92 14.64 -4.35
N LYS A 149 -19.24 15.22 -3.35
CA LYS A 149 -17.80 15.48 -3.38
C LYS A 149 -17.05 14.32 -2.74
N ASP A 150 -16.04 13.84 -3.45
CA ASP A 150 -15.09 12.89 -2.89
C ASP A 150 -13.94 13.67 -2.23
N ILE A 151 -13.53 13.24 -1.03
CA ILE A 151 -12.26 13.68 -0.45
C ILE A 151 -11.09 13.03 -1.20
N SER A 152 -9.85 13.50 -0.98
CA SER A 152 -8.67 12.90 -1.63
C SER A 152 -8.54 11.41 -1.32
N ILE A 153 -7.98 10.64 -2.25
CA ILE A 153 -7.78 9.19 -2.09
C ILE A 153 -6.99 8.82 -0.83
N GLY A 154 -6.07 9.68 -0.39
CA GLY A 154 -5.32 9.51 0.84
C GLY A 154 -6.19 9.61 2.08
N TYR A 155 -7.05 10.63 2.17
CA TYR A 155 -7.99 10.75 3.27
C TYR A 155 -9.05 9.64 3.25
N GLN A 156 -9.49 9.21 2.06
CA GLN A 156 -10.34 8.03 1.92
C GLN A 156 -9.69 6.76 2.48
N THR A 157 -8.39 6.56 2.20
CA THR A 157 -7.60 5.43 2.71
C THR A 157 -7.53 5.42 4.22
N ILE A 158 -7.26 6.58 4.83
CA ILE A 158 -7.22 6.73 6.28
C ILE A 158 -8.58 6.42 6.89
N LEU A 159 -9.66 7.00 6.36
CA LEU A 159 -11.02 6.73 6.84
C LEU A 159 -11.35 5.24 6.78
N ARG A 160 -10.98 4.56 5.68
CA ARG A 160 -11.22 3.12 5.54
C ARG A 160 -10.49 2.31 6.59
N ILE A 161 -9.18 2.53 6.74
CA ILE A 161 -8.37 1.81 7.73
C ILE A 161 -8.92 2.02 9.14
N VAL A 162 -9.20 3.28 9.52
CA VAL A 162 -9.73 3.59 10.84
C VAL A 162 -11.10 2.96 11.06
N THR A 163 -11.99 3.06 10.07
CA THR A 163 -13.34 2.47 10.12
C THR A 163 -13.28 0.96 10.33
N GLU A 164 -12.56 0.24 9.47
CA GLU A 164 -12.52 -1.21 9.50
C GLU A 164 -11.86 -1.73 10.78
N LEU A 165 -10.75 -1.13 11.21
CA LEU A 165 -10.06 -1.51 12.45
C LEU A 165 -10.90 -1.24 13.70
N PHE A 166 -11.65 -0.13 13.71
CA PHE A 166 -12.52 0.21 14.82
C PHE A 166 -13.74 -0.72 14.89
N LEU A 167 -14.37 -1.02 13.76
CA LEU A 167 -15.45 -2.01 13.69
C LEU A 167 -14.97 -3.41 14.11
N LEU A 168 -13.76 -3.81 13.68
CA LEU A 168 -13.13 -5.07 14.09
C LEU A 168 -12.91 -5.10 15.62
N LYS A 169 -12.44 -3.99 16.19
CA LYS A 169 -12.19 -3.81 17.64
C LYS A 169 -13.47 -3.91 18.47
N LEU A 170 -14.58 -3.36 17.97
CA LEU A 170 -15.87 -3.42 18.63
C LEU A 170 -16.49 -4.82 18.53
N LYS A 171 -16.42 -5.44 17.35
CA LYS A 171 -17.01 -6.76 17.11
C LYS A 171 -16.24 -7.87 17.82
N TYR A 172 -14.91 -7.83 17.83
CA TYR A 172 -14.08 -8.87 18.42
C TYR A 172 -13.13 -8.34 19.49
N LYS A 173 -13.20 -8.92 20.69
CA LYS A 173 -12.31 -8.56 21.83
C LYS A 173 -11.00 -9.39 21.86
N ARG A 174 -10.46 -9.79 20.71
CA ARG A 174 -9.26 -10.65 20.57
C ARG A 174 -8.13 -9.99 19.77
N ARG A 175 -6.93 -10.58 19.82
CA ARG A 175 -5.75 -10.14 19.04
C ARG A 175 -5.98 -10.47 17.56
N PHE A 176 -5.62 -9.56 16.65
CA PHE A 176 -5.63 -9.80 15.21
C PHE A 176 -4.27 -9.51 14.59
N VAL A 177 -3.95 -10.25 13.52
CA VAL A 177 -2.91 -9.91 12.56
C VAL A 177 -3.56 -9.14 11.42
N ILE A 178 -3.20 -7.87 11.29
CA ILE A 178 -3.72 -6.96 10.27
C ILE A 178 -2.70 -6.85 9.15
N PHE A 179 -3.09 -7.20 7.94
CA PHE A 179 -2.27 -7.06 6.74
C PHE A 179 -2.77 -5.90 5.89
N LEU A 180 -1.92 -4.89 5.73
CA LEU A 180 -2.19 -3.69 4.94
C LEU A 180 -1.33 -3.75 3.66
N ASP A 181 -1.95 -3.99 2.51
CA ASP A 181 -1.23 -4.10 1.24
C ASP A 181 -1.11 -2.73 0.55
N GLU A 182 0.12 -2.22 0.46
CA GLU A 182 0.56 -0.98 -0.19
C GLU A 182 -0.32 0.25 0.08
N VAL A 183 -0.92 0.34 1.26
CA VAL A 183 -1.79 1.46 1.68
C VAL A 183 -1.08 2.82 1.61
N SER A 184 0.26 2.84 1.71
CA SER A 184 1.05 4.07 1.61
C SER A 184 1.08 4.68 0.21
N LYS A 185 0.67 3.95 -0.85
CA LYS A 185 0.66 4.49 -2.23
C LYS A 185 -0.30 5.67 -2.40
N SER A 186 -1.34 5.72 -1.59
CA SER A 186 -2.38 6.75 -1.64
C SER A 186 -2.17 7.89 -0.64
N LEU A 187 -1.22 7.74 0.28
CA LEU A 187 -0.94 8.71 1.34
C LEU A 187 0.13 9.71 0.91
N ASP A 188 0.00 10.95 1.36
CA ASP A 188 1.11 11.91 1.33
C ASP A 188 2.23 11.50 2.31
N CYS A 189 3.40 12.17 2.20
CA CYS A 189 4.57 11.87 3.02
C CYS A 189 4.29 11.96 4.52
N LEU A 190 3.53 12.97 4.98
CA LEU A 190 3.28 13.19 6.41
C LEU A 190 2.35 12.12 6.99
N ASN A 191 1.32 11.75 6.26
CA ASN A 191 0.39 10.70 6.62
C ASN A 191 1.03 9.31 6.56
N SER A 192 1.90 9.06 5.56
CA SER A 192 2.71 7.84 5.49
C SER A 192 3.67 7.72 6.68
N LEU A 193 4.38 8.80 7.04
CA LEU A 193 5.35 8.83 8.15
C LEU A 193 4.73 8.47 9.50
N LYS A 194 3.50 8.89 9.79
CA LYS A 194 2.86 8.65 11.09
C LYS A 194 1.93 7.44 11.14
N LEU A 195 1.64 6.80 10.01
CA LEU A 195 0.58 5.78 9.89
C LEU A 195 0.72 4.68 10.95
N LEU A 196 1.81 3.91 10.93
CA LEU A 196 1.95 2.75 11.81
C LEU A 196 1.99 3.15 13.29
N LYS A 197 2.69 4.25 13.63
CA LYS A 197 2.73 4.78 14.99
C LYS A 197 1.32 5.07 15.54
N VAL A 198 0.47 5.71 14.74
CA VAL A 198 -0.92 5.99 15.14
C VAL A 198 -1.70 4.68 15.29
N LEU A 199 -1.53 3.73 14.37
CA LEU A 199 -2.21 2.44 14.47
C LEU A 199 -1.81 1.65 15.73
N GLU A 200 -0.53 1.67 16.10
CA GLU A 200 -0.03 1.04 17.34
C GLU A 200 -0.61 1.69 18.59
N GLU A 201 -0.69 3.02 18.62
CA GLU A 201 -1.21 3.78 19.75
C GLU A 201 -2.69 3.46 20.04
N PHE A 202 -3.52 3.40 19.00
CA PHE A 202 -4.97 3.24 19.14
C PHE A 202 -5.46 1.78 19.04
N PHE A 203 -4.64 0.90 18.45
CA PHE A 203 -4.91 -0.52 18.30
C PHE A 203 -3.74 -1.39 18.81
N PRO A 204 -3.30 -1.25 20.08
CA PRO A 204 -2.10 -1.93 20.61
C PRO A 204 -2.24 -3.45 20.72
N ARG A 205 -3.47 -3.99 20.56
CA ARG A 205 -3.73 -5.43 20.52
C ARG A 205 -3.53 -6.01 19.13
N TYR A 206 -3.28 -5.21 18.11
CA TYR A 206 -3.11 -5.70 16.75
C TYR A 206 -1.64 -5.79 16.41
N LYS A 207 -1.30 -6.81 15.62
CA LYS A 207 -0.02 -6.93 14.96
C LYS A 207 -0.20 -6.47 13.52
N PHE A 208 0.59 -5.51 13.07
CA PHE A 208 0.53 -4.98 11.72
C PHE A 208 1.62 -5.59 10.84
N ILE A 209 1.21 -5.99 9.64
CA ILE A 209 2.08 -6.38 8.54
C ILE A 209 1.74 -5.46 7.39
N ILE A 210 2.65 -4.57 7.01
CA ILE A 210 2.38 -3.56 5.98
C ILE A 210 3.32 -3.79 4.81
N THR A 211 2.78 -4.07 3.64
CA THR A 211 3.62 -4.07 2.44
C THR A 211 3.82 -2.63 1.97
N THR A 212 5.04 -2.29 1.57
CA THR A 212 5.33 -0.91 1.20
C THR A 212 6.56 -0.75 0.30
N HIS A 213 6.49 0.30 -0.51
CA HIS A 213 7.62 0.92 -1.21
C HIS A 213 7.89 2.35 -0.72
N SER A 214 7.16 2.83 0.29
CA SER A 214 7.27 4.18 0.81
C SER A 214 8.44 4.30 1.77
N TYR A 215 9.40 5.16 1.42
CA TYR A 215 10.50 5.52 2.32
C TYR A 215 9.98 6.21 3.58
N ASP A 216 8.96 7.07 3.43
CA ASP A 216 8.37 7.81 4.54
C ASP A 216 7.77 6.87 5.60
N LEU A 217 7.05 5.82 5.18
CA LEU A 217 6.49 4.83 6.12
C LEU A 217 7.60 4.09 6.88
N ILE A 218 8.65 3.66 6.16
CA ILE A 218 9.78 2.94 6.76
C ILE A 218 10.50 3.85 7.76
N LEU A 219 10.79 5.09 7.38
CA LEU A 219 11.49 6.07 8.22
C LEU A 219 10.66 6.46 9.45
N GLY A 220 9.35 6.58 9.29
CA GLY A 220 8.43 6.96 10.36
C GLY A 220 8.14 5.84 11.37
N THR A 221 8.48 4.60 11.03
CA THR A 221 8.24 3.42 11.86
C THR A 221 9.41 3.18 12.82
N LYS A 222 9.11 2.90 14.09
CA LYS A 222 10.11 2.50 15.09
C LYS A 222 9.84 1.07 15.57
N ASP A 223 10.88 0.41 16.07
CA ASP A 223 10.78 -0.89 16.74
C ASP A 223 10.01 -1.95 15.94
N SER A 224 10.20 -1.95 14.62
CA SER A 224 9.61 -2.91 13.69
C SER A 224 10.68 -3.52 12.80
N LYS A 225 10.37 -4.68 12.20
CA LYS A 225 11.25 -5.36 11.26
C LYS A 225 10.86 -5.04 9.82
N VAL A 226 11.85 -4.78 8.98
CA VAL A 226 11.67 -4.70 7.53
C VAL A 226 12.14 -6.01 6.89
N ILE A 227 11.26 -6.67 6.16
CA ILE A 227 11.57 -7.88 5.39
C ILE A 227 11.63 -7.51 3.92
N LYS A 228 12.81 -7.67 3.32
CA LYS A 228 12.98 -7.60 1.88
C LYS A 228 12.77 -8.98 1.26
N ILE A 229 11.73 -9.13 0.45
CA ILE A 229 11.40 -10.37 -0.23
C ILE A 229 11.68 -10.31 -1.74
N ASN A 230 12.09 -11.43 -2.32
CA ASN A 230 12.21 -11.64 -3.75
C ASN A 230 11.89 -13.09 -4.09
N THR A 231 10.97 -13.30 -5.03
CA THR A 231 10.58 -14.63 -5.51
C THR A 231 10.31 -15.59 -4.34
N ASP A 232 9.42 -15.19 -3.43
CA ASP A 232 8.97 -15.96 -2.27
C ASP A 232 10.03 -16.31 -1.20
N LYS A 233 11.20 -15.66 -1.28
CA LYS A 233 12.32 -15.80 -0.33
C LYS A 233 12.61 -14.47 0.35
N VAL A 234 12.94 -14.52 1.64
CA VAL A 234 13.57 -13.38 2.31
C VAL A 234 14.99 -13.27 1.81
N ILE A 235 15.32 -12.09 1.30
CA ILE A 235 16.70 -11.74 1.00
C ILE A 235 17.35 -11.19 2.26
N GLN A 236 16.65 -10.31 2.98
CA GLN A 236 17.24 -9.56 4.09
C GLN A 236 16.20 -9.13 5.11
N TYR A 237 16.65 -9.07 6.37
CA TYR A 237 15.94 -8.44 7.48
C TYR A 237 16.69 -7.19 7.89
N PHE A 238 15.94 -6.14 8.23
CA PHE A 238 16.46 -4.91 8.81
C PHE A 238 15.61 -4.55 10.03
N GLU A 239 16.18 -3.82 10.99
CA GLU A 239 15.41 -3.19 12.05
C GLU A 239 15.15 -1.74 11.66
N THR A 240 13.93 -1.21 11.84
CA THR A 240 13.63 0.16 11.41
C THR A 240 14.47 1.21 12.13
N LYS A 241 14.94 0.90 13.35
CA LYS A 241 15.88 1.74 14.12
C LYS A 241 17.24 1.94 13.45
N ASP A 242 17.59 1.10 12.48
CA ASP A 242 18.86 1.18 11.76
C ASP A 242 18.82 2.29 10.68
N PHE A 243 17.64 2.80 10.34
CA PHE A 243 17.46 3.86 9.36
C PHE A 243 17.23 5.22 10.03
N LYS A 244 18.05 6.20 9.65
CA LYS A 244 17.96 7.60 10.07
C LYS A 244 17.58 8.51 8.92
N THR A 245 17.87 8.13 7.68
CA THR A 245 17.56 8.94 6.50
C THR A 245 16.90 8.14 5.36
N ILE A 246 16.27 8.85 4.44
CA ILE A 246 15.67 8.25 3.23
C ILE A 246 16.76 7.64 2.35
N GLU A 247 17.95 8.24 2.30
CA GLU A 247 19.09 7.75 1.52
C GLU A 247 19.54 6.37 2.00
N GLU A 248 19.62 6.14 3.32
CA GLU A 248 19.98 4.84 3.88
C GLU A 248 18.94 3.77 3.50
N ILE A 249 17.65 4.11 3.55
CA ILE A 249 16.56 3.22 3.12
C ILE A 249 16.69 2.91 1.63
N ARG A 250 16.93 3.93 0.79
CA ARG A 250 17.09 3.77 -0.66
C ARG A 250 18.25 2.85 -1.01
N GLU A 251 19.42 3.09 -0.40
CA GLU A 251 20.64 2.32 -0.64
C GLU A 251 20.49 0.86 -0.16
N GLN A 252 19.99 0.65 1.06
CA GLN A 252 20.02 -0.67 1.70
C GLN A 252 18.80 -1.55 1.37
N ILE A 253 17.61 -0.96 1.32
CA ILE A 253 16.38 -1.72 1.11
C ILE A 253 16.05 -1.85 -0.37
N PHE A 254 16.16 -0.76 -1.12
CA PHE A 254 15.68 -0.72 -2.50
C PHE A 254 16.79 -0.89 -3.54
N ASP A 255 18.03 -1.10 -3.10
CA ASP A 255 19.23 -1.15 -3.95
C ASP A 255 19.31 0.05 -4.91
N VAL A 256 18.69 1.18 -4.53
CA VAL A 256 18.71 2.41 -5.31
C VAL A 256 20.04 3.06 -4.98
N VAL A 257 21.03 2.73 -5.80
CA VAL A 257 22.38 3.27 -5.68
C VAL A 257 22.30 4.79 -5.82
N ASN A 258 22.88 5.49 -4.86
CA ASN A 258 23.06 6.94 -4.89
C ASN A 258 23.73 7.31 -6.21
N GLU A 259 23.15 8.22 -7.01
CA GLU A 259 23.70 8.59 -8.34
C GLU A 259 25.17 9.06 -8.27
N GLU A 260 25.60 9.52 -7.10
CA GLU A 260 26.98 9.92 -6.81
C GLU A 260 27.95 8.74 -6.55
N LYS A 261 27.45 7.54 -6.24
CA LYS A 261 28.25 6.33 -5.93
C LYS A 261 28.15 5.19 -6.96
N ILE A 262 27.39 5.37 -8.04
CA ILE A 262 27.18 4.30 -9.04
C ILE A 262 28.44 4.12 -9.92
N ASP A 263 28.94 2.89 -10.06
CA ASP A 263 29.93 2.52 -11.07
C ASP A 263 29.35 2.79 -12.48
N GLU A 264 30.20 3.18 -13.44
CA GLU A 264 29.78 3.66 -14.76
C GLU A 264 28.85 2.67 -15.49
N VAL A 265 29.01 1.38 -15.22
CA VAL A 265 28.19 0.28 -15.77
C VAL A 265 26.74 0.33 -15.30
N GLU A 266 26.49 0.64 -14.03
CA GLU A 266 25.13 0.66 -13.48
C GLU A 266 24.38 1.94 -13.87
N LYS A 267 25.07 3.10 -13.96
CA LYS A 267 24.49 4.34 -14.52
C LYS A 267 24.01 4.10 -15.94
N LEU A 268 24.83 3.41 -16.71
CA LEU A 268 24.54 3.07 -18.09
C LEU A 268 23.31 2.16 -18.20
N LEU A 269 23.22 1.12 -17.37
CA LEU A 269 22.07 0.20 -17.36
C LEU A 269 20.76 0.89 -16.98
N TYR A 270 20.77 1.70 -15.93
CA TYR A 270 19.60 2.46 -15.47
C TYR A 270 19.09 3.41 -16.55
N ASN A 271 19.99 4.17 -17.17
CA ASN A 271 19.61 5.10 -18.22
C ASN A 271 19.06 4.41 -19.48
N ILE A 272 19.62 3.27 -19.88
CA ILE A 272 19.07 2.47 -20.99
C ILE A 272 17.65 1.98 -20.65
N GLY A 273 17.46 1.44 -19.44
CA GLY A 273 16.14 0.98 -18.97
C GLY A 273 15.08 2.08 -19.01
N ASN A 274 15.38 3.23 -18.41
CA ASN A 274 14.48 4.38 -18.39
C ASN A 274 14.09 4.88 -19.78
N ILE A 275 15.05 4.94 -20.71
CA ILE A 275 14.76 5.38 -22.08
C ILE A 275 13.84 4.37 -22.78
N ILE A 276 14.09 3.08 -22.60
CA ILE A 276 13.27 2.00 -23.18
C ILE A 276 11.85 2.02 -22.62
N ASP A 277 11.68 2.20 -21.32
CA ASP A 277 10.35 2.28 -20.70
C ASP A 277 9.58 3.52 -21.17
N ASN A 278 10.26 4.65 -21.31
CA ASN A 278 9.66 5.85 -21.89
C ASN A 278 9.27 5.67 -23.37
N LEU A 279 10.05 4.91 -24.15
CA LEU A 279 9.72 4.58 -25.53
C LEU A 279 8.51 3.66 -25.64
N ARG A 280 8.36 2.69 -24.71
CA ARG A 280 7.18 1.84 -24.61
C ARG A 280 5.91 2.62 -24.32
N ASN A 281 6.00 3.59 -23.41
CA ASN A 281 4.83 4.33 -22.93
C ASN A 281 4.42 5.47 -23.86
N ASN A 282 5.36 6.26 -24.37
CA ASN A 282 5.03 7.54 -25.02
C ASN A 282 5.59 7.70 -26.45
N LYS A 283 6.30 6.70 -27.01
CA LYS A 283 6.88 6.69 -28.38
C LYS A 283 7.48 8.02 -28.87
N ILE A 284 8.07 8.81 -27.98
CA ILE A 284 8.58 10.15 -28.30
C ILE A 284 9.87 10.05 -29.12
N THR A 285 9.95 10.74 -30.26
CA THR A 285 11.09 10.73 -31.19
C THR A 285 12.43 11.05 -30.51
N SER A 286 12.47 12.03 -29.59
CA SER A 286 13.68 12.43 -28.87
C SER A 286 14.25 11.33 -27.96
N ASN A 287 13.43 10.38 -27.51
CA ASN A 287 13.90 9.24 -26.71
C ASN A 287 14.64 8.22 -27.57
N TYR A 288 14.34 8.09 -28.87
CA TYR A 288 15.11 7.23 -29.76
C TYR A 288 16.50 7.79 -30.04
N GLU A 289 16.65 9.10 -30.19
CA GLU A 289 17.96 9.76 -30.35
C GLU A 289 18.81 9.62 -29.08
N ARG A 290 18.18 9.77 -27.91
CA ARG A 290 18.82 9.48 -26.62
C ARG A 290 19.25 8.02 -26.52
N LEU A 291 18.41 7.08 -26.97
CA LEU A 291 18.74 5.65 -26.99
C LEU A 291 19.96 5.37 -27.87
N GLU A 292 20.01 5.93 -29.07
CA GLU A 292 21.15 5.76 -29.98
C GLU A 292 22.45 6.31 -29.38
N LYS A 293 22.39 7.48 -28.73
CA LYS A 293 23.55 8.07 -28.07
C LYS A 293 24.06 7.20 -26.92
N ILE A 294 23.16 6.66 -26.10
CA ILE A 294 23.58 5.86 -24.94
C ILE A 294 24.05 4.46 -25.32
N LEU A 295 23.52 3.89 -26.41
CA LEU A 295 23.97 2.58 -26.91
C LEU A 295 25.40 2.62 -27.44
N LYS A 296 25.88 3.76 -27.94
CA LYS A 296 27.31 3.95 -28.28
C LYS A 296 28.20 3.83 -27.04
N THR A 297 27.75 4.38 -25.92
CA THR A 297 28.45 4.19 -24.63
C THR A 297 28.34 2.73 -24.18
N ALA A 298 27.17 2.11 -24.29
CA ALA A 298 26.93 0.72 -23.90
C ALA A 298 27.79 -0.28 -24.67
N GLU A 299 28.11 0.01 -25.92
CA GLU A 299 29.00 -0.80 -26.74
C GLU A 299 30.39 -0.98 -26.11
N LEU A 300 30.92 0.04 -25.43
CA LEU A 300 32.23 0.00 -24.79
C LEU A 300 32.25 -0.92 -23.55
N TYR A 301 31.09 -1.20 -22.95
CA TYR A 301 30.96 -1.98 -21.72
C TYR A 301 30.28 -3.35 -21.95
N LYS A 302 29.83 -3.66 -23.17
CA LYS A 302 29.07 -4.89 -23.47
C LYS A 302 29.86 -6.18 -23.24
N GLU A 303 31.18 -6.15 -23.40
CA GLU A 303 32.03 -7.33 -23.11
C GLU A 303 32.46 -7.42 -21.63
N LYS A 304 32.24 -6.36 -20.85
CA LYS A 304 32.55 -6.34 -19.41
C LYS A 304 31.36 -6.72 -18.53
N SER A 305 30.14 -6.66 -19.07
CA SER A 305 28.90 -6.96 -18.33
C SER A 305 27.85 -7.63 -19.22
N ASN A 306 27.47 -8.85 -18.86
CA ASN A 306 26.39 -9.58 -19.54
C ASN A 306 25.06 -8.81 -19.52
N LYS A 307 24.78 -8.05 -18.46
CA LYS A 307 23.59 -7.19 -18.37
C LYS A 307 23.64 -6.08 -19.42
N VAL A 308 24.80 -5.43 -19.60
CA VAL A 308 24.97 -4.38 -20.63
C VAL A 308 24.83 -4.98 -22.01
N LYS A 309 25.38 -6.18 -22.25
CA LYS A 309 25.24 -6.88 -23.54
C LYS A 309 23.78 -7.14 -23.91
N ILE A 310 22.98 -7.61 -22.95
CA ILE A 310 21.55 -7.86 -23.14
C ILE A 310 20.81 -6.55 -23.46
N MET A 311 21.02 -5.51 -22.65
CA MET A 311 20.36 -4.21 -22.83
C MET A 311 20.80 -3.52 -24.13
N TYR A 312 22.06 -3.66 -24.52
CA TYR A 312 22.60 -3.17 -25.79
C TYR A 312 21.92 -3.84 -26.99
N ASN A 313 21.83 -5.16 -26.98
CA ASN A 313 21.17 -5.92 -28.04
C ASN A 313 19.67 -5.57 -28.13
N PHE A 314 19.01 -5.43 -26.98
CA PHE A 314 17.60 -5.08 -26.92
C PHE A 314 17.33 -3.66 -27.43
N GLY A 315 18.13 -2.68 -27.02
CA GLY A 315 18.03 -1.31 -27.52
C GLY A 315 18.26 -1.20 -29.03
N ASN A 316 19.23 -1.93 -29.58
CA ASN A 316 19.47 -1.98 -31.03
C ASN A 316 18.29 -2.60 -31.80
N LYS A 317 17.62 -3.60 -31.22
CA LYS A 317 16.40 -4.16 -31.80
C LYS A 317 15.28 -3.12 -31.90
N ILE A 318 15.08 -2.34 -30.83
CA ILE A 318 14.09 -1.24 -30.82
C ILE A 318 14.42 -0.18 -31.88
N LEU A 319 15.69 0.20 -32.04
CA LEU A 319 16.10 1.14 -33.09
C LEU A 319 15.92 0.57 -34.50
N ALA A 320 16.12 -0.73 -34.70
CA ALA A 320 15.90 -1.38 -35.99
C ALA A 320 14.40 -1.45 -36.35
N GLU A 321 13.53 -1.67 -35.37
CA GLU A 321 12.07 -1.67 -35.55
C GLU A 321 11.52 -0.28 -35.93
N ARG A 322 12.19 0.82 -35.51
CA ARG A 322 11.85 2.19 -35.94
C ARG A 322 12.13 2.45 -37.42
N LYS A 323 13.11 1.77 -38.02
CA LYS A 323 13.55 2.00 -39.42
C LYS A 323 12.72 1.22 -40.46
N LYS A 324 11.73 0.43 -40.01
CA LYS A 324 10.76 -0.26 -40.87
C LYS A 324 9.45 0.51 -40.91
#